data_AF-A0A2W4W2H4-F1
#
_entry.id   AF-A0A2W4W2H4-F1
#
_cell.length_a   1.000
_cell.length_b   1.000
_cell.length_c   1.000
_cell.angle_alpha   90.00
_cell.angle_beta   90.00
_cell.angle_gamma   90.00
#
_symmetry.space_group_name_H-M   'P 1'
#
loop_
_entity.id
_entity.type
_entity.pdbx_description
1 polymer ?
#
loop_
_entity_poly.entity_id
_entity_poly.type
_entity_poly.pdbx_seq_one_letter_code
_entity_poly.pdbx_strand_id
1 'polypeptide(L)'
;MRKWIVFRAEKRQPGWEDRKYAHTGSLTKTLFEHYDCSDKALPEPGYRPPEFIRVDQFADPSSPESKTHYRQSDWEVTIVEAYTPEIPVGMGFDMIVICYCKSSPINAPLKPMPERQVSVDSFGSDQAAYEQWLETQKQPAEV
;
A
#
# COMPACT_ATOMS: atom_id res chain seq x y z
N MET A 1 9.75 -14.12 -3.88
CA MET A 1 10.68 -13.54 -2.87
C MET A 1 9.94 -12.44 -2.13
N ARG A 2 9.90 -12.49 -0.80
CA ARG A 2 9.19 -11.55 0.09
C ARG A 2 10.07 -10.35 0.37
N LYS A 3 9.56 -9.14 0.13
CA LYS A 3 10.31 -7.89 0.27
C LYS A 3 9.62 -7.00 1.29
N TRP A 4 10.38 -6.38 2.18
CA TRP A 4 9.91 -5.27 2.99
C TRP A 4 10.44 -3.97 2.41
N ILE A 5 9.56 -3.18 1.80
CA ILE A 5 9.89 -1.94 1.11
C ILE A 5 9.52 -0.75 2.01
N VAL A 6 10.50 0.08 2.32
CA VAL A 6 10.36 1.25 3.20
C VAL A 6 10.66 2.51 2.38
N PHE A 7 9.66 3.37 2.24
CA PHE A 7 9.82 4.69 1.63
C PHE A 7 10.19 5.70 2.71
N ARG A 8 11.32 6.39 2.56
CA ARG A 8 11.83 7.37 3.53
C ARG A 8 12.04 8.71 2.86
N ALA A 9 11.61 9.77 3.52
CA ALA A 9 11.98 11.11 3.09
C ALA A 9 13.49 11.31 3.25
N GLU A 10 14.11 11.92 2.24
CA GLU A 10 15.48 12.42 2.33
C GLU A 10 15.67 13.43 3.48
N LYS A 11 16.92 13.81 3.75
CA LYS A 11 17.22 14.86 4.73
C LYS A 11 16.60 16.19 4.28
N ARG A 12 16.07 16.95 5.25
CA ARG A 12 15.51 18.32 5.06
C ARG A 12 14.35 18.40 4.07
N GLN A 13 13.56 17.34 3.97
CA GLN A 13 12.31 17.35 3.20
C GLN A 13 11.16 17.95 4.03
N PRO A 14 10.15 18.56 3.39
CA PRO A 14 9.05 19.22 4.08
C PRO A 14 8.16 18.25 4.88
N GLY A 15 7.38 18.82 5.81
CA GLY A 15 6.36 18.11 6.59
C GLY A 15 6.93 17.07 7.56
N TRP A 16 8.16 17.26 8.04
CA TRP A 16 8.77 16.32 8.98
C TRP A 16 8.22 16.51 10.39
N GLU A 17 7.79 17.72 10.74
CA GLU A 17 7.20 18.10 12.02
C GLU A 17 5.89 17.33 12.31
N ASP A 18 5.13 17.07 11.25
CA ASP A 18 3.85 16.36 11.31
C ASP A 18 4.01 14.84 11.10
N ARG A 19 5.18 14.39 10.62
CA ARG A 19 5.44 12.98 10.34
C ARG A 19 5.83 12.23 11.61
N LYS A 20 4.84 11.62 12.26
CA LYS A 20 4.99 10.92 13.53
C LYS A 20 4.54 9.46 13.46
N TYR A 21 5.18 8.60 14.23
CA TYR A 21 4.67 7.25 14.45
C TYR A 21 3.37 7.29 15.24
N ALA A 22 2.36 6.54 14.80
CA ALA A 22 1.05 6.51 15.45
C ALA A 22 1.09 6.06 16.92
N HIS A 23 2.00 5.15 17.27
CA HIS A 23 2.04 4.52 18.61
C HIS A 23 2.83 5.33 19.65
N THR A 24 3.86 6.10 19.25
CA THR A 24 4.67 6.92 20.18
C THR A 24 4.54 8.42 19.99
N GLY A 25 4.01 8.89 18.86
CA GLY A 25 4.09 10.29 18.47
C GLY A 25 5.50 10.79 18.15
N SER A 26 6.50 9.89 18.11
CA SER A 26 7.88 10.25 17.78
C SER A 26 8.03 10.57 16.30
N LEU A 27 8.89 11.55 16.00
CA LEU A 27 9.18 11.96 14.63
C LEU A 27 9.81 10.83 13.83
N THR A 28 9.41 10.71 12.57
CA THR A 28 9.96 9.72 11.66
C THR A 28 10.28 10.30 10.29
N LYS A 29 11.18 9.62 9.58
CA LYS A 29 11.45 9.86 8.16
C LYS A 29 10.68 8.90 7.26
N THR A 30 10.06 7.86 7.83
CA THR A 30 9.31 6.86 7.08
C THR A 30 8.00 7.47 6.57
N LEU A 31 7.81 7.44 5.25
CA LEU A 31 6.62 7.88 4.55
C LEU A 31 5.59 6.75 4.47
N PHE A 32 6.01 5.60 3.95
CA PHE A 32 5.17 4.43 3.71
C PHE A 32 5.99 3.16 3.89
N GLU A 33 5.33 2.06 4.25
CA GLU A 33 5.94 0.73 4.32
C GLU A 33 5.02 -0.28 3.61
N HIS A 34 5.62 -1.15 2.81
CA HIS A 34 4.91 -2.17 2.05
C HIS A 34 5.58 -3.53 2.24
N TYR A 35 4.78 -4.54 2.53
CA TYR A 35 5.21 -5.94 2.44
C TYR A 35 4.78 -6.47 1.09
N ASP A 36 5.75 -6.76 0.22
CA ASP A 36 5.54 -7.22 -1.13
C ASP A 36 5.94 -8.69 -1.26
N CYS A 37 4.94 -9.55 -1.45
CA CYS A 37 5.13 -10.98 -1.72
C CYS A 37 5.02 -11.30 -3.22
N SER A 38 4.86 -10.30 -4.08
CA SER A 38 4.74 -10.48 -5.53
C SER A 38 6.08 -10.57 -6.24
N ASP A 39 6.05 -11.06 -7.48
CA ASP A 39 7.21 -11.10 -8.36
C ASP A 39 7.44 -9.78 -9.12
N LYS A 40 6.81 -8.69 -8.70
CA LYS A 40 7.02 -7.37 -9.30
C LYS A 40 8.46 -6.88 -9.10
N ALA A 41 8.95 -6.10 -10.05
CA ALA A 41 10.24 -5.45 -9.94
C ALA A 41 10.29 -4.52 -8.70
N LEU A 42 11.50 -4.29 -8.19
CA LEU A 42 11.71 -3.29 -7.15
C LEU A 42 11.39 -1.89 -7.68
N PRO A 43 10.99 -0.93 -6.82
CA PRO A 43 10.92 0.47 -7.21
C PRO A 43 12.25 0.94 -7.78
N GLU A 44 12.20 1.84 -8.76
CA GLU A 44 13.35 2.51 -9.36
C GLU A 44 13.26 4.03 -9.12
N PRO A 45 14.37 4.78 -9.27
CA PRO A 45 14.31 6.23 -9.28
C PRO A 45 13.26 6.76 -10.28
N GLY A 46 12.47 7.75 -9.85
CA GLY A 46 11.30 8.26 -10.57
C GLY A 46 9.97 7.59 -10.17
N TYR A 47 10.01 6.44 -9.47
CA TYR A 47 8.81 5.80 -8.96
C TYR A 47 8.09 6.68 -7.92
N ARG A 48 6.75 6.64 -7.95
CA ARG A 48 5.89 7.34 -6.98
C ARG A 48 4.94 6.33 -6.34
N PRO A 49 5.07 6.05 -5.02
CA PRO A 49 4.17 5.11 -4.37
C PRO A 49 2.72 5.62 -4.42
N PRO A 50 1.71 4.74 -4.45
CA PRO A 50 0.33 5.15 -4.31
C PRO A 50 0.08 5.64 -2.88
N GLU A 51 -0.65 6.75 -2.76
CA GLU A 51 -1.16 7.26 -1.50
C GLU A 51 -2.64 6.94 -1.39
N PHE A 52 -3.07 6.41 -0.25
CA PHE A 52 -4.44 6.01 0.01
C PHE A 52 -5.16 7.02 0.91
N ILE A 53 -6.24 7.58 0.40
CA ILE A 53 -6.95 8.71 0.99
C ILE A 53 -8.38 8.30 1.32
N ARG A 54 -8.88 8.82 2.44
CA ARG A 54 -10.30 8.74 2.81
C ARG A 54 -10.99 9.99 2.29
N VAL A 55 -12.02 9.80 1.49
CA VAL A 55 -12.98 10.84 1.10
C VAL A 55 -14.28 10.56 1.85
N ASP A 56 -14.63 11.44 2.78
CA ASP A 56 -15.73 11.21 3.74
C ASP A 56 -17.09 10.97 3.08
N GLN A 57 -17.33 11.57 1.91
CA GLN A 57 -18.56 11.38 1.13
C GLN A 57 -18.76 9.92 0.68
N PHE A 58 -17.69 9.13 0.60
CA PHE A 58 -17.71 7.72 0.18
C PHE A 58 -17.37 6.76 1.32
N ALA A 59 -17.24 7.24 2.55
CA ALA A 59 -16.89 6.40 3.70
C ALA A 59 -18.10 5.54 4.08
N ASP A 60 -17.90 4.23 4.14
CA ASP A 60 -18.92 3.30 4.65
C ASP A 60 -19.05 3.48 6.18
N PRO A 61 -20.26 3.74 6.71
CA PRO A 61 -20.51 3.80 8.15
C PRO A 61 -20.07 2.53 8.91
N SER A 62 -20.09 1.37 8.26
CA SER A 62 -19.63 0.10 8.85
C SER A 62 -18.11 0.05 9.02
N SER A 63 -17.39 0.82 8.21
CA SER A 63 -15.92 0.83 8.11
C SER A 63 -15.41 2.27 8.00
N PRO A 64 -15.58 3.10 9.04
CA PRO A 64 -15.34 4.54 8.96
C PRO A 64 -13.89 4.88 8.63
N GLU A 65 -12.93 4.07 9.07
CA GLU A 65 -11.50 4.30 8.84
C GLU A 65 -10.98 3.82 7.47
N SER A 66 -11.86 3.25 6.64
CA SER A 66 -11.47 2.73 5.33
C SER A 66 -11.00 3.85 4.38
N LYS A 67 -9.96 3.54 3.60
CA LYS A 67 -9.51 4.40 2.50
C LYS A 67 -10.39 4.13 1.29
N THR A 68 -10.95 5.19 0.72
CA THR A 68 -11.95 5.08 -0.37
C THR A 68 -11.35 5.39 -1.73
N HIS A 69 -10.20 6.07 -1.76
CA HIS A 69 -9.54 6.51 -2.97
C HIS A 69 -8.03 6.34 -2.87
N TYR A 70 -7.37 6.40 -4.03
CA TYR A 70 -5.92 6.45 -4.11
C TYR A 70 -5.48 7.45 -5.19
N ARG A 71 -4.26 7.94 -5.06
CA ARG A 71 -3.59 8.78 -6.07
C ARG A 71 -2.10 8.46 -6.11
N GLN A 72 -1.40 8.95 -7.12
CA GLN A 72 0.07 8.92 -7.09
C GLN A 72 0.57 9.93 -6.05
N SER A 73 1.59 9.53 -5.29
CA SER A 73 2.15 10.36 -4.25
C SER A 73 2.92 11.57 -4.80
N ASP A 74 2.92 12.63 -4.01
CA ASP A 74 3.79 13.80 -4.17
C ASP A 74 5.27 13.49 -3.89
N TRP A 75 5.57 12.28 -3.39
CA TRP A 75 6.93 11.79 -3.15
C TRP A 75 7.44 10.97 -4.33
N GLU A 76 8.62 11.34 -4.81
CA GLU A 76 9.32 10.63 -5.89
C GLU A 76 10.57 9.96 -5.34
N VAL A 77 10.74 8.68 -5.66
CA VAL A 77 11.94 7.91 -5.31
C VAL A 77 13.14 8.46 -6.06
N THR A 78 14.22 8.73 -5.36
CA THR A 78 15.49 9.24 -5.92
C THR A 78 16.61 8.22 -5.79
N ILE A 79 16.60 7.40 -4.73
CA ILE A 79 17.64 6.41 -4.43
C ILE A 79 16.97 5.14 -3.91
N VAL A 80 17.48 3.98 -4.32
CA VAL A 80 17.00 2.68 -3.88
C VAL A 80 18.19 1.87 -3.37
N GLU A 81 18.10 1.44 -2.11
CA GLU A 81 19.07 0.55 -1.49
C GLU A 81 18.37 -0.78 -1.17
N ALA A 82 18.94 -1.90 -1.60
CA ALA A 82 18.41 -3.23 -1.34
C ALA A 82 19.40 -4.03 -0.49
N TYR A 83 18.89 -4.63 0.58
CA TYR A 83 19.64 -5.42 1.54
C TYR A 83 19.05 -6.82 1.58
N THR A 84 19.81 -7.80 1.08
CA THR A 84 19.47 -9.22 1.18
C THR A 84 20.40 -9.84 2.22
N PRO A 85 19.88 -10.49 3.28
CA PRO A 85 20.71 -11.15 4.25
C PRO A 85 21.44 -12.33 3.59
N GLU A 86 22.74 -12.47 3.86
CA GLU A 86 23.57 -13.56 3.31
C GLU A 86 23.21 -14.93 3.92
N ILE A 87 22.69 -14.94 5.14
CA ILE A 87 22.26 -16.14 5.85
C ILE A 87 20.74 -16.07 6.01
N PRO A 88 20.00 -17.15 5.77
CA PRO A 88 18.56 -17.20 6.04
C PRO A 88 18.29 -16.97 7.53
N VAL A 89 18.04 -15.72 7.87
CA VAL A 89 17.51 -15.33 9.17
C VAL A 89 16.02 -15.59 9.07
N GLY A 90 15.38 -16.16 10.10
CA GLY A 90 13.92 -16.39 10.14
C GLY A 90 13.07 -15.11 10.16
N MET A 91 13.55 -14.04 9.52
CA MET A 91 12.85 -12.81 9.22
C MET A 91 11.74 -13.16 8.24
N GLY A 92 10.50 -12.73 8.51
CA GLY A 92 9.33 -13.00 7.68
C GLY A 92 9.39 -12.45 6.24
N PHE A 93 10.55 -11.92 5.83
CA PHE A 93 10.87 -11.39 4.51
C PHE A 93 12.28 -11.83 4.11
N ASP A 94 12.52 -11.89 2.81
CA ASP A 94 13.79 -12.33 2.22
C ASP A 94 14.70 -11.13 1.90
N MET A 95 14.17 -9.91 1.85
CA MET A 95 14.92 -8.67 1.50
C MET A 95 14.30 -7.44 2.15
N ILE A 96 15.12 -6.45 2.49
CA ILE A 96 14.69 -5.08 2.84
C ILE A 96 15.09 -4.13 1.73
N VAL A 97 14.17 -3.27 1.29
CA VAL A 97 14.42 -2.25 0.27
C VAL A 97 14.11 -0.89 0.88
N ILE A 98 15.08 0.01 0.89
CA ILE A 98 14.93 1.39 1.36
C ILE A 98 14.90 2.30 0.14
N CYS A 99 13.74 2.90 -0.12
CA CYS A 99 13.56 3.91 -1.15
C CYS A 99 13.65 5.29 -0.50
N TYR A 100 14.68 6.07 -0.81
CA TYR A 100 14.73 7.47 -0.40
C TYR A 100 13.94 8.31 -1.39
N CYS A 101 13.14 9.24 -0.86
CA CYS A 101 12.21 10.04 -1.62
C CYS A 101 12.43 11.53 -1.38
N LYS A 102 12.26 12.31 -2.45
CA LYS A 102 12.19 13.76 -2.44
C LYS A 102 10.74 14.22 -2.65
N SER A 103 10.36 15.31 -2.00
CA SER A 103 9.09 15.96 -2.28
C SER A 103 9.13 16.58 -3.68
N SER A 104 8.22 16.15 -4.54
CA SER A 104 8.07 16.59 -5.93
C SER A 104 6.57 16.62 -6.24
N PRO A 105 5.82 17.62 -5.70
CA PRO A 105 4.36 17.61 -5.75
C PRO A 105 3.79 17.58 -7.16
N ILE A 106 2.71 16.84 -7.35
CA ILE A 106 2.02 16.69 -8.64
C ILE A 106 0.50 16.84 -8.47
N ASN A 107 -0.16 17.29 -9.52
CA ASN A 107 -1.63 17.28 -9.57
C ASN A 107 -2.13 15.89 -10.01
N ALA A 108 -1.89 14.87 -9.18
CA ALA A 108 -2.34 13.52 -9.46
C ALA A 108 -3.87 13.39 -9.27
N PRO A 109 -4.60 12.82 -10.23
CA PRO A 109 -6.03 12.63 -10.10
C PRO A 109 -6.33 11.63 -8.98
N LEU A 110 -7.36 11.93 -8.20
CA LEU A 110 -7.88 11.03 -7.20
C LEU A 110 -8.75 9.96 -7.89
N LYS A 111 -8.45 8.69 -7.65
CA LYS A 111 -9.15 7.55 -8.24
C LYS A 111 -9.88 6.76 -7.15
N PRO A 112 -11.13 6.33 -7.36
CA PRO A 112 -11.81 5.43 -6.45
C PRO A 112 -11.00 4.15 -6.26
N MET A 113 -11.02 3.59 -5.05
CA MET A 113 -10.45 2.27 -4.79
C MET A 113 -11.18 1.23 -5.64
N PRO A 114 -10.47 0.29 -6.30
CA PRO A 114 -11.14 -0.78 -7.02
C PRO A 114 -11.98 -1.63 -6.06
N GLU A 115 -13.09 -2.17 -6.57
CA GLU A 115 -13.87 -3.17 -5.84
C GLU A 115 -13.01 -4.39 -5.50
N ARG A 116 -13.35 -5.05 -4.40
CA ARG A 116 -12.64 -6.26 -3.95
C ARG A 116 -12.74 -7.32 -5.04
N GLN A 117 -11.60 -7.72 -5.60
CA GLN A 117 -11.55 -8.81 -6.57
C GLN A 117 -11.66 -10.14 -5.81
N VAL A 118 -12.71 -10.90 -6.08
CA VAL A 118 -12.95 -12.22 -5.50
C VAL A 118 -12.74 -13.27 -6.59
N SER A 119 -11.82 -14.19 -6.34
CA SER A 119 -11.50 -15.31 -7.23
C SER A 119 -11.78 -16.64 -6.53
N VAL A 120 -11.71 -17.74 -7.28
CA VAL A 120 -11.83 -19.10 -6.75
C VAL A 120 -10.81 -19.38 -5.63
N ASP A 121 -9.61 -18.79 -5.73
CA ASP A 121 -8.57 -18.90 -4.70
C ASP A 121 -9.00 -18.31 -3.36
N SER A 122 -9.93 -17.34 -3.37
CA SER A 122 -10.51 -16.78 -2.14
C SER A 122 -11.33 -17.81 -1.35
N PHE A 123 -11.69 -18.92 -1.99
CA PHE A 123 -12.43 -20.05 -1.41
C PHE A 123 -11.56 -21.30 -1.24
N GLY A 124 -10.23 -21.15 -1.19
CA GLY A 124 -9.32 -22.30 -1.07
C GLY A 124 -9.35 -23.22 -2.30
N SER A 125 -9.56 -22.63 -3.48
CA SER A 125 -9.75 -23.32 -4.75
C SER A 125 -11.04 -24.17 -4.85
N ASP A 126 -12.00 -23.97 -3.96
CA ASP A 126 -13.34 -24.57 -4.04
C ASP A 126 -14.20 -23.85 -5.08
N GLN A 127 -14.29 -24.45 -6.27
CA GLN A 127 -15.08 -23.94 -7.38
C GLN A 127 -16.58 -23.86 -7.08
N ALA A 128 -17.14 -24.83 -6.34
CA ALA A 128 -18.57 -24.87 -6.06
C ALA A 128 -18.96 -23.76 -5.08
N ALA A 129 -18.14 -23.52 -4.05
CA ALA A 129 -18.35 -22.41 -3.12
C ALA A 129 -18.25 -21.04 -3.82
N TYR A 130 -17.30 -20.88 -4.76
CA TYR A 130 -17.17 -19.66 -5.55
C TYR A 130 -18.40 -19.41 -6.44
N GLU A 131 -18.90 -20.44 -7.12
CA GLU A 131 -20.10 -20.35 -7.97
C GLU A 131 -21.35 -20.00 -7.15
N GLN A 132 -21.52 -20.62 -5.98
CA GLN A 132 -22.61 -20.30 -5.07
C GLN A 132 -22.54 -18.84 -4.62
N TRP A 133 -21.35 -18.35 -4.26
CA TRP A 133 -21.16 -16.93 -3.92
C TRP A 133 -21.52 -16.01 -5.09
N LEU A 134 -21.08 -16.31 -6.31
CA LEU A 134 -21.42 -15.51 -7.50
C LEU A 134 -22.94 -15.39 -7.68
N GLU A 135 -23.70 -16.47 -7.46
CA GLU A 135 -25.17 -16.43 -7.53
C GLU A 135 -25.78 -15.55 -6.44
N THR A 136 -25.23 -15.53 -5.21
CA THR A 136 -25.71 -14.62 -4.16
C THR A 136 -25.46 -13.14 -4.46
N GLN A 137 -24.42 -12.82 -5.23
CA GLN A 137 -24.14 -11.43 -5.64
C GLN A 137 -25.04 -10.94 -6.78
N LYS A 138 -25.63 -11.86 -7.55
CA LYS A 138 -26.55 -11.53 -8.65
C LYS A 138 -27.96 -11.19 -8.18
N GLN A 139 -28.35 -11.63 -6.99
CA GLN A 139 -29.64 -11.28 -6.42
C GLN A 139 -29.56 -9.85 -5.88
N PRO A 140 -30.43 -8.92 -6.35
CA PRO A 140 -30.44 -7.57 -5.81
C PRO A 140 -30.76 -7.66 -4.31
N ALA A 141 -30.04 -6.88 -3.50
CA ALA A 141 -30.42 -6.67 -2.11
C ALA A 141 -31.85 -6.11 -2.10
N GLU A 142 -32.82 -6.92 -1.68
CA GLU A 142 -34.15 -6.43 -1.37
C GLU A 142 -34.02 -5.41 -0.23
N VAL A 143 -34.47 -4.19 -0.49
CA VAL A 143 -34.52 -3.07 0.46
C VAL A 143 -35.79 -3.18 1.30
#